data_AF-A0A0C2FZB6-F1
#
_entry.id   AF-A0A0C2FZB6-F1
#
_cell.length_a   1.000
_cell.length_b   1.000
_cell.length_c   1.000
_cell.angle_alpha   90.00
_cell.angle_beta   90.00
_cell.angle_gamma   90.00
#
_symmetry.space_group_name_H-M   'P 1'
#
loop_
_entity.id
_entity.type
_entity.pdbx_description
1 polymer ?
#
loop_
_entity_poly.entity_id
_entity_poly.type
_entity_poly.pdbx_seq_one_letter_code
_entity_poly.pdbx_strand_id
1 'polypeptide(L)'
;MQSQLTETYGMTQCPDNPSAIISECGDSVPCLYDYTTLNAKVLGVRVKEEWNVFTAERLDATHNSCGPINIEYPEYLIKTSSMYSAYMQGDVARFECVQSHWIKGVHEYKCGIVVDYNRPNEYRFEWNKGEQPWCRSREKENFLIWLSAILGTIAIIMAIIFIFLCCWCVKQQKREEKRGVYGNGNSRSTSFSRQKFGPPSFETEPLQEKPRYADILPRNGGSYRDQSPTRGFR
;
A
#
# COMPACT_ATOMS: atom_id res chain seq x y z
N MET A 1 -44.87 -26.42 -15.86
CA MET A 1 -44.67 -27.20 -14.62
C MET A 1 -44.11 -26.36 -13.47
N GLN A 2 -43.15 -25.45 -13.69
CA GLN A 2 -42.63 -24.59 -12.60
C GLN A 2 -43.68 -23.65 -11.98
N SER A 3 -44.56 -23.00 -12.76
CA SER A 3 -45.54 -22.08 -12.16
C SER A 3 -46.57 -22.79 -11.28
N GLN A 4 -47.00 -24.00 -11.63
CA GLN A 4 -47.92 -24.79 -10.80
C GLN A 4 -47.28 -25.27 -9.50
N LEU A 5 -45.97 -25.59 -9.52
CA LEU A 5 -45.20 -25.90 -8.32
C LEU A 5 -45.05 -24.68 -7.41
N THR A 6 -44.80 -23.50 -7.99
CA THR A 6 -44.74 -22.23 -7.22
C THR A 6 -46.10 -21.84 -6.65
N GLU A 7 -47.19 -22.07 -7.38
CA GLU A 7 -48.57 -21.78 -6.95
C GLU A 7 -49.04 -22.74 -5.86
N THR A 8 -48.79 -24.05 -5.99
CA THR A 8 -49.07 -25.02 -4.91
C THR A 8 -48.17 -24.81 -3.69
N TYR A 9 -46.92 -24.39 -3.89
CA TYR A 9 -46.05 -23.97 -2.79
C TYR A 9 -46.60 -22.71 -2.09
N GLY A 10 -47.06 -21.70 -2.83
CA GLY A 10 -47.71 -20.51 -2.24
C GLY A 10 -48.97 -20.85 -1.45
N MET A 11 -49.84 -21.74 -1.96
CA MET A 11 -51.09 -22.12 -1.31
C MET A 11 -50.90 -23.03 -0.07
N THR A 12 -49.80 -23.78 0.02
CA THR A 12 -49.51 -24.66 1.18
C THR A 12 -48.64 -23.99 2.25
N GLN A 13 -47.96 -22.89 1.91
CA GLN A 13 -46.98 -22.23 2.79
C GLN A 13 -47.45 -20.86 3.31
N CYS A 14 -48.55 -20.31 2.78
CA CYS A 14 -49.22 -19.13 3.32
C CYS A 14 -50.18 -19.51 4.47
N PRO A 15 -50.02 -18.96 5.70
CA PRO A 15 -50.86 -19.29 6.84
C PRO A 15 -52.19 -18.53 6.82
N ASP A 16 -53.22 -19.14 6.23
CA ASP A 16 -54.62 -18.73 6.45
C ASP A 16 -55.19 -19.28 7.78
N ASN A 17 -54.35 -19.97 8.58
CA ASN A 17 -54.77 -20.60 9.82
C ASN A 17 -53.92 -20.13 11.03
N PRO A 18 -54.47 -19.30 11.94
CA PRO A 18 -53.75 -18.81 13.11
C PRO A 18 -53.39 -19.92 14.11
N SER A 19 -54.12 -21.03 14.12
CA SER A 19 -53.81 -22.17 15.00
C SER A 19 -52.53 -22.90 14.57
N ALA A 20 -52.22 -22.91 13.28
CA ALA A 20 -50.97 -23.49 12.77
C ALA A 20 -49.75 -22.70 13.26
N ILE A 21 -49.84 -21.37 13.28
CA ILE A 21 -48.76 -20.49 13.76
C ILE A 21 -48.41 -20.80 15.22
N ILE A 22 -49.41 -20.95 16.08
CA ILE A 22 -49.21 -21.28 17.50
C ILE A 22 -48.62 -22.68 17.66
N SER A 23 -49.10 -23.66 16.90
CA SER A 23 -48.58 -25.04 16.98
C SER A 23 -47.12 -25.19 16.53
N GLU A 24 -46.72 -24.41 15.52
CA GLU A 24 -45.39 -24.51 14.91
C GLU A 24 -44.36 -23.62 15.64
N CYS A 25 -44.72 -22.39 15.98
CA CYS A 25 -43.81 -21.45 16.66
C CYS A 25 -43.75 -21.65 18.18
N GLY A 26 -44.84 -22.10 18.81
CA GLY A 26 -44.97 -22.10 20.27
C GLY A 26 -44.74 -20.70 20.83
N ASP A 27 -43.81 -20.58 21.80
CA ASP A 27 -43.46 -19.32 22.46
C ASP A 27 -42.29 -18.56 21.78
N SER A 28 -41.80 -19.03 20.63
CA SER A 28 -40.70 -18.35 19.92
C SER A 28 -41.20 -17.04 19.30
N VAL A 29 -40.96 -15.93 19.99
CA VAL A 29 -41.27 -14.56 19.52
C VAL A 29 -40.75 -14.27 18.10
N PRO A 30 -39.49 -14.58 17.72
CA PRO A 30 -39.03 -14.30 16.37
C PRO A 30 -39.74 -15.14 15.30
N CYS A 31 -40.10 -16.39 15.62
CA CYS A 31 -40.91 -17.23 14.74
C CYS A 31 -42.33 -16.66 14.57
N LEU A 32 -42.99 -16.31 15.69
CA LEU A 32 -44.33 -15.72 15.67
C LEU A 32 -44.35 -14.44 14.84
N TYR A 33 -43.35 -13.57 15.02
CA TYR A 33 -43.24 -12.30 14.31
C TYR A 33 -43.04 -12.49 12.80
N ASP A 34 -42.07 -13.30 12.38
CA ASP A 34 -41.79 -13.48 10.94
C ASP A 34 -42.86 -14.33 10.24
N TYR A 35 -43.40 -15.35 10.91
CA TYR A 35 -44.48 -16.16 10.35
C TYR A 35 -45.75 -15.31 10.14
N THR A 36 -46.10 -14.45 11.10
CA THR A 36 -47.30 -13.58 10.98
C THR A 36 -47.09 -12.42 10.01
N THR A 37 -45.95 -11.74 10.07
CA THR A 37 -45.70 -10.53 9.28
C THR A 37 -45.45 -10.85 7.81
N LEU A 38 -44.75 -11.96 7.53
CA LEU A 38 -44.40 -12.36 6.16
C LEU A 38 -45.37 -13.38 5.57
N ASN A 39 -46.35 -13.83 6.35
CA ASN A 39 -47.32 -14.85 5.96
C ASN A 39 -46.62 -16.07 5.32
N ALA A 40 -45.53 -16.54 5.93
CA ALA A 40 -44.67 -17.56 5.33
C ALA A 40 -44.16 -18.55 6.39
N LYS A 41 -44.67 -19.78 6.35
CA LYS A 41 -44.31 -20.86 7.30
C LYS A 41 -42.82 -21.14 7.32
N VAL A 42 -42.26 -21.33 6.13
CA VAL A 42 -40.86 -21.73 5.97
C VAL A 42 -39.90 -20.71 6.58
N LEU A 43 -40.21 -19.42 6.45
CA LEU A 43 -39.38 -18.36 7.03
C LEU A 43 -39.46 -18.37 8.55
N GLY A 44 -40.66 -18.43 9.13
CA GLY A 44 -40.84 -18.48 10.57
C GLY A 44 -40.18 -19.70 11.23
N VAL A 45 -40.36 -20.89 10.65
CA VAL A 45 -39.75 -22.13 11.18
C VAL A 45 -38.22 -22.08 11.07
N ARG A 46 -37.68 -21.59 9.95
CA ARG A 46 -36.23 -21.45 9.80
C ARG A 46 -35.63 -20.46 10.80
N VAL A 47 -36.31 -19.34 11.04
CA VAL A 47 -35.89 -18.35 12.03
C VAL A 47 -35.95 -18.92 13.44
N LYS A 48 -36.93 -19.78 13.76
CA LYS A 48 -36.97 -20.53 15.02
C LYS A 48 -35.75 -21.43 15.19
N GLU A 49 -35.38 -22.18 14.16
CA GLU A 49 -34.21 -23.06 14.17
C GLU A 49 -32.93 -22.26 14.37
N GLU A 50 -32.74 -21.18 13.60
CA GLU A 50 -31.59 -20.28 13.71
C GLU A 50 -31.52 -19.62 15.09
N TRP A 51 -32.66 -19.20 15.65
CA TRP A 51 -32.75 -18.63 17.00
C TRP A 51 -32.38 -19.63 18.10
N ASN A 52 -32.81 -20.88 17.95
CA ASN A 52 -32.46 -21.94 18.90
C ASN A 52 -30.96 -22.24 18.88
N VAL A 53 -30.37 -22.32 17.68
CA VAL A 53 -28.92 -22.46 17.52
C VAL A 53 -28.20 -21.28 18.17
N PHE A 54 -28.60 -20.05 17.84
CA PHE A 54 -28.03 -18.83 18.43
C PHE A 54 -28.10 -18.79 19.96
N THR A 55 -29.24 -19.19 20.54
CA THR A 55 -29.43 -19.21 21.99
C THR A 55 -28.56 -20.27 22.66
N ALA A 56 -28.48 -21.46 22.06
CA ALA A 56 -27.62 -22.54 22.54
C ALA A 56 -26.13 -22.15 22.45
N GLU A 57 -25.71 -21.57 21.32
CA GLU A 57 -24.35 -21.05 21.14
C GLU A 57 -24.01 -19.97 22.16
N ARG A 58 -24.94 -19.06 22.45
CA ARG A 58 -24.72 -17.99 23.45
C ARG A 58 -24.52 -18.53 24.87
N LEU A 59 -25.27 -19.55 25.25
CA LEU A 59 -25.12 -20.17 26.58
C LEU A 59 -23.72 -20.76 26.74
N ASP A 60 -23.21 -21.46 25.73
CA ASP A 60 -21.84 -22.00 25.75
C ASP A 60 -20.79 -20.87 25.70
N ALA A 61 -21.03 -19.86 24.86
CA ALA A 61 -20.11 -18.74 24.63
C ALA A 61 -19.86 -17.86 25.86
N THR A 62 -20.74 -17.84 26.85
CA THR A 62 -20.56 -17.00 28.04
C THR A 62 -19.30 -17.33 28.84
N HIS A 63 -18.78 -18.56 28.73
CA HIS A 63 -17.64 -19.01 29.53
C HIS A 63 -16.34 -19.21 28.74
N ASN A 64 -16.40 -19.29 27.41
CA ASN A 64 -15.27 -19.64 26.55
C ASN A 64 -15.06 -18.71 25.34
N SER A 65 -15.74 -17.55 25.31
CA SER A 65 -15.58 -16.57 24.22
C SER A 65 -14.62 -15.44 24.55
N CYS A 66 -13.99 -14.89 23.51
CA CYS A 66 -13.16 -13.68 23.61
C CYS A 66 -13.96 -12.38 23.44
N GLY A 67 -15.28 -12.48 23.26
CA GLY A 67 -16.17 -11.33 23.09
C GLY A 67 -16.05 -10.63 21.72
N PRO A 68 -16.76 -9.51 21.54
CA PRO A 68 -16.77 -8.77 20.28
C PRO A 68 -15.43 -8.09 19.98
N ILE A 69 -15.08 -8.00 18.69
CA ILE A 69 -13.92 -7.24 18.21
C ILE A 69 -14.39 -5.85 17.80
N ASN A 70 -13.88 -4.80 18.46
CA ASN A 70 -14.12 -3.41 18.09
C ASN A 70 -12.89 -2.87 17.35
N ILE A 71 -13.05 -2.44 16.11
CA ILE A 71 -12.00 -1.80 15.30
C ILE A 71 -12.36 -0.33 15.14
N GLU A 72 -11.39 0.56 15.41
CA GLU A 72 -11.59 2.01 15.34
C GLU A 72 -11.84 2.52 13.91
N TYR A 73 -11.13 1.96 12.92
CA TYR A 73 -11.19 2.38 11.51
C TYR A 73 -11.56 1.21 10.58
N PRO A 74 -12.84 0.80 10.51
CA PRO A 74 -13.29 -0.34 9.71
C PRO A 74 -13.36 -0.06 8.20
N GLU A 75 -13.00 1.14 7.76
CA GLU A 75 -13.07 1.56 6.36
C GLU A 75 -12.20 0.69 5.45
N TYR A 76 -12.81 0.19 4.37
CA TYR A 76 -12.17 -0.69 3.39
C TYR A 76 -11.66 -2.03 3.94
N LEU A 77 -11.98 -2.37 5.21
CA LEU A 77 -11.74 -3.67 5.81
C LEU A 77 -12.93 -4.60 5.54
N ILE A 78 -12.59 -5.84 5.23
CA ILE A 78 -13.49 -6.97 5.03
C ILE A 78 -13.18 -7.95 6.15
N LYS A 79 -14.22 -8.39 6.84
CA LYS A 79 -14.11 -9.37 7.91
C LYS A 79 -14.47 -10.75 7.37
N THR A 80 -13.59 -11.70 7.60
CA THR A 80 -13.83 -13.13 7.39
C THR A 80 -13.82 -13.79 8.77
N SER A 81 -15.01 -13.97 9.36
CA SER A 81 -15.15 -14.65 10.65
C SER A 81 -15.30 -16.16 10.50
N SER A 82 -15.03 -16.88 11.59
CA SER A 82 -15.51 -18.25 11.80
C SER A 82 -17.05 -18.32 11.74
N MET A 83 -17.56 -19.54 11.55
CA MET A 83 -18.99 -19.82 11.36
C MET A 83 -19.85 -19.59 12.62
N TYR A 84 -19.23 -19.49 13.80
CA TYR A 84 -19.94 -19.30 15.07
C TYR A 84 -20.24 -17.84 15.37
N SER A 85 -21.41 -17.59 15.95
CA SER A 85 -21.90 -16.22 16.23
C SER A 85 -21.16 -15.50 17.36
N ALA A 86 -20.38 -16.22 18.17
CA ALA A 86 -19.85 -15.73 19.44
C ALA A 86 -18.34 -15.81 19.64
N TYR A 87 -17.53 -16.10 18.62
CA TYR A 87 -16.06 -16.20 18.69
C TYR A 87 -15.55 -17.05 19.85
N MET A 88 -15.63 -18.37 19.67
CA MET A 88 -15.29 -19.35 20.70
C MET A 88 -13.77 -19.57 20.77
N GLN A 89 -13.29 -20.16 21.86
CA GLN A 89 -11.89 -20.58 21.98
C GLN A 89 -11.46 -21.41 20.76
N GLY A 90 -10.37 -20.98 20.10
CA GLY A 90 -9.84 -21.61 18.89
C GLY A 90 -10.34 -20.99 17.58
N ASP A 91 -11.34 -20.11 17.63
CA ASP A 91 -11.77 -19.37 16.45
C ASP A 91 -10.73 -18.35 16.00
N VAL A 92 -10.67 -18.19 14.67
CA VAL A 92 -9.81 -17.22 14.02
C VAL A 92 -10.67 -16.29 13.17
N ALA A 93 -10.62 -15.00 13.48
CA ALA A 93 -11.21 -13.95 12.65
C ALA A 93 -10.10 -13.30 11.84
N ARG A 94 -10.26 -13.28 10.51
CA ARG A 94 -9.30 -12.62 9.62
C ARG A 94 -9.91 -11.33 9.09
N PHE A 95 -9.10 -10.29 9.08
CA PHE A 95 -9.40 -9.03 8.43
C PHE A 95 -8.56 -8.93 7.17
N GLU A 96 -9.19 -8.50 6.08
CA GLU A 96 -8.52 -8.29 4.80
C GLU A 96 -8.96 -6.93 4.27
N CYS A 97 -8.09 -6.24 3.55
CA CYS A 97 -8.49 -5.01 2.87
C CYS A 97 -9.08 -5.34 1.50
N VAL A 98 -9.93 -4.44 0.99
CA VAL A 98 -10.30 -4.44 -0.44
C VAL A 98 -9.04 -4.46 -1.32
N GLN A 99 -9.14 -5.03 -2.53
CA GLN A 99 -8.00 -5.27 -3.41
C GLN A 99 -7.16 -4.01 -3.74
N SER A 100 -7.76 -2.82 -3.70
CA SER A 100 -7.06 -1.54 -3.96
C SER A 100 -6.22 -1.01 -2.80
N HIS A 101 -6.24 -1.69 -1.65
CA HIS A 101 -5.57 -1.29 -0.43
C HIS A 101 -4.55 -2.35 0.02
N TRP A 102 -3.59 -1.93 0.83
CA TRP A 102 -2.68 -2.79 1.57
C TRP A 102 -3.12 -2.83 3.04
N ILE A 103 -3.08 -4.02 3.62
CA ILE A 103 -3.34 -4.21 5.03
C ILE A 103 -2.08 -3.91 5.85
N LYS A 104 -2.26 -3.19 6.96
CA LYS A 104 -1.23 -2.93 7.97
C LYS A 104 -1.72 -3.41 9.33
N GLY A 105 -0.80 -3.62 10.25
CA GLY A 105 -1.11 -4.14 11.59
C GLY A 105 -1.36 -5.65 11.62
N VAL A 106 -1.94 -6.11 12.72
CA VAL A 106 -2.28 -7.53 12.92
C VAL A 106 -3.66 -7.79 12.33
N HIS A 107 -3.71 -8.66 11.33
CA HIS A 107 -4.91 -8.93 10.54
C HIS A 107 -5.54 -10.29 10.83
N GLU A 108 -4.93 -11.08 11.70
CA GLU A 108 -5.42 -12.39 12.11
C GLU A 108 -5.62 -12.36 13.63
N TYR A 109 -6.88 -12.47 14.03
CA TYR A 109 -7.31 -12.44 15.42
C TYR A 109 -7.63 -13.85 15.88
N LYS A 110 -6.93 -14.35 16.90
CA LYS A 110 -7.12 -15.69 17.44
C LYS A 110 -7.68 -15.59 18.84
N CYS A 111 -8.79 -16.27 19.09
CA CYS A 111 -9.34 -16.38 20.44
C CYS A 111 -8.63 -17.52 21.20
N GLY A 112 -7.91 -17.16 22.27
CA GLY A 112 -7.10 -18.12 23.02
C GLY A 112 -7.22 -17.92 24.53
N ILE A 113 -6.85 -18.96 25.26
CA ILE A 113 -6.71 -18.91 26.72
C ILE A 113 -5.42 -18.18 27.08
N VAL A 114 -5.53 -17.14 27.90
CA VAL A 114 -4.40 -16.41 28.47
C VAL A 114 -4.40 -16.65 29.96
N VAL A 115 -3.28 -17.20 30.45
CA VAL A 115 -3.03 -17.43 31.88
C VAL A 115 -2.04 -16.37 32.36
N ASP A 116 -2.41 -15.61 33.39
CA ASP A 116 -1.51 -14.63 33.97
C ASP A 116 -0.42 -15.33 34.79
N TYR A 117 0.84 -14.97 34.56
CA TYR A 117 1.98 -15.53 35.28
C TYR A 117 1.87 -15.37 36.80
N ASN A 118 1.32 -14.23 37.26
CA ASN A 118 1.16 -13.92 38.68
C ASN A 118 -0.07 -14.57 39.33
N ARG A 119 -1.02 -15.10 38.54
CA ARG A 119 -2.25 -15.76 39.01
C ARG A 119 -2.53 -16.99 38.15
N PRO A 120 -1.77 -18.09 38.35
CA PRO A 120 -1.85 -19.26 37.47
C PRO A 120 -3.19 -20.02 37.53
N ASN A 121 -4.00 -19.78 38.55
CA ASN A 121 -5.33 -20.39 38.70
C ASN A 121 -6.45 -19.57 38.04
N GLU A 122 -6.13 -18.39 37.51
CA GLU A 122 -7.09 -17.50 36.85
C GLU A 122 -6.74 -17.45 35.35
N TYR A 123 -7.67 -17.92 34.53
CA TYR A 123 -7.54 -17.88 33.08
C TYR A 123 -8.63 -16.98 32.50
N ARG A 124 -8.28 -16.30 31.42
CA ARG A 124 -9.24 -15.50 30.65
C ARG A 124 -9.09 -15.77 29.16
N PHE A 125 -10.19 -15.61 28.45
CA PHE A 125 -10.21 -15.68 27.00
C PHE A 125 -9.96 -14.28 26.46
N GLU A 126 -8.86 -14.11 25.76
CA GLU A 126 -8.50 -12.84 25.14
C GLU A 126 -8.12 -13.05 23.68
N TRP A 127 -8.40 -12.01 22.90
CA TRP A 127 -7.81 -11.86 21.59
C TRP A 127 -6.28 -11.71 21.71
N ASN A 128 -5.56 -12.20 20.70
CA ASN A 128 -4.14 -11.95 20.57
C ASN A 128 -3.82 -10.45 20.63
N LYS A 129 -2.72 -10.13 21.31
CA LYS A 129 -2.23 -8.76 21.44
C LYS A 129 -1.56 -8.32 20.14
N GLY A 130 -1.82 -7.09 19.71
CA GLY A 130 -1.27 -6.56 18.48
C GLY A 130 -1.75 -5.14 18.16
N GLU A 131 -1.19 -4.56 17.10
CA GLU A 131 -1.71 -3.32 16.51
C GLU A 131 -3.01 -3.60 15.76
N GLN A 132 -3.98 -2.68 15.89
CA GLN A 132 -5.25 -2.77 15.17
C GLN A 132 -5.02 -2.74 13.65
N PRO A 133 -5.73 -3.59 12.87
CA PRO A 133 -5.60 -3.60 11.43
C PRO A 133 -6.25 -2.35 10.86
N TRP A 134 -5.63 -1.83 9.80
CA TRP A 134 -6.18 -0.71 9.04
C TRP A 134 -5.74 -0.83 7.59
N CYS A 135 -6.51 -0.18 6.70
CA CYS A 135 -6.26 -0.20 5.27
C CYS A 135 -5.64 1.10 4.79
N ARG A 136 -4.58 1.00 4.00
CA ARG A 136 -4.01 2.14 3.27
C ARG A 136 -4.09 1.93 1.77
N SER A 137 -4.41 2.98 1.02
CA SER A 137 -4.51 2.86 -0.43
C SER A 137 -3.14 2.59 -1.07
N ARG A 138 -3.11 1.68 -2.05
CA ARG A 138 -1.86 1.25 -2.71
C ARG A 138 -1.17 2.40 -3.45
N GLU A 139 -1.95 3.27 -4.08
CA GLU A 139 -1.45 4.43 -4.81
C GLU A 139 -0.69 5.40 -3.90
N LYS A 140 -1.24 5.67 -2.70
CA LYS A 140 -0.59 6.55 -1.72
C LYS A 140 0.69 5.94 -1.16
N GLU A 141 0.75 4.62 -0.97
CA GLU A 141 1.98 3.94 -0.54
C GLU A 141 3.06 4.00 -1.61
N ASN A 142 2.72 3.67 -2.85
CA ASN A 142 3.66 3.76 -3.96
C ASN A 142 4.20 5.19 -4.10
N PHE A 143 3.31 6.19 -4.07
CA PHE A 143 3.70 7.59 -4.12
C PHE A 143 4.66 7.99 -3.00
N LEU A 144 4.40 7.58 -1.75
CA LEU A 144 5.26 7.90 -0.62
C LEU A 144 6.63 7.21 -0.71
N ILE A 145 6.68 5.96 -1.17
CA ILE A 145 7.94 5.24 -1.39
C ILE A 145 8.79 5.98 -2.43
N TRP A 146 8.21 6.34 -3.58
CA TRP A 146 8.91 7.08 -4.62
C TRP A 146 9.36 8.46 -4.16
N LEU A 147 8.51 9.21 -3.45
CA LEU A 147 8.84 10.52 -2.91
C LEU A 147 10.01 10.43 -1.93
N SER A 148 9.99 9.44 -1.03
CA SER A 148 11.08 9.22 -0.06
C SER A 148 12.40 8.85 -0.74
N ALA A 149 12.35 8.04 -1.79
CA ALA A 149 13.54 7.65 -2.55
C ALA A 149 14.15 8.85 -3.30
N ILE A 150 13.32 9.68 -3.94
CA ILE A 150 13.80 10.89 -4.65
C ILE A 150 14.41 11.88 -3.66
N LEU A 151 13.75 12.17 -2.54
CA LEU A 151 14.30 13.07 -1.52
C LEU A 151 15.58 12.52 -0.89
N GLY A 152 15.65 11.21 -0.64
CA GLY A 152 16.86 10.56 -0.11
C GLY A 152 18.05 10.68 -1.06
N THR A 153 17.84 10.48 -2.37
CA THR A 153 18.92 10.64 -3.36
C THR A 153 19.40 12.09 -3.48
N ILE A 154 18.49 13.06 -3.48
CA ILE A 154 18.83 14.49 -3.49
C ILE A 154 19.64 14.87 -2.24
N ALA A 155 19.25 14.39 -1.06
CA ALA A 155 19.96 14.65 0.19
C ALA A 155 21.41 14.12 0.15
N ILE A 156 21.64 12.94 -0.43
CA ILE A 156 22.98 12.36 -0.59
C ILE A 156 23.83 13.20 -1.56
N ILE A 157 23.27 13.63 -2.70
CA ILE A 157 23.99 14.47 -3.66
C ILE A 157 24.38 15.81 -3.01
N MET A 158 23.47 16.44 -2.27
CA MET A 158 23.73 17.68 -1.54
C MET A 158 24.83 17.50 -0.49
N ALA A 159 24.88 16.37 0.21
CA ALA A 159 25.94 16.07 1.17
C ALA A 159 27.32 15.94 0.49
N ILE A 160 27.39 15.28 -0.67
CA ILE A 160 28.64 15.14 -1.44
C ILE A 160 29.14 16.51 -1.93
N ILE A 161 28.24 17.34 -2.46
CA ILE A 161 28.57 18.70 -2.91
C ILE A 161 29.07 19.54 -1.73
N PHE A 162 28.41 19.46 -0.58
CA PHE A 162 28.80 20.18 0.62
C PHE A 162 30.23 19.80 1.09
N ILE A 163 30.55 18.50 1.14
CA ILE A 163 31.90 18.03 1.47
C ILE A 163 32.93 18.56 0.48
N PHE A 164 32.61 18.53 -0.82
CA PHE A 164 33.49 19.03 -1.86
C PHE A 164 33.73 20.53 -1.74
N LEU A 165 32.69 21.33 -1.48
CA LEU A 165 32.79 22.76 -1.26
C LEU A 165 33.60 23.11 -0.01
N CYS A 166 33.39 22.42 1.12
CA CYS A 166 34.20 22.59 2.32
C CYS A 166 35.69 22.30 2.04
N CYS A 167 35.98 21.19 1.36
CA CYS A 167 37.35 20.85 0.96
C CYS A 167 37.95 21.88 -0.01
N TRP A 168 37.14 22.44 -0.91
CA TRP A 168 37.58 23.46 -1.86
C TRP A 168 37.84 24.80 -1.16
N CYS A 169 36.97 25.26 -0.26
CA CYS A 169 37.18 26.49 0.52
C CYS A 169 38.50 26.42 1.32
N VAL A 170 38.77 25.29 2.00
CA VAL A 170 40.04 25.08 2.71
C VAL A 170 41.24 25.11 1.75
N LYS A 171 41.11 24.53 0.55
CA LYS A 171 42.16 24.53 -0.47
C LYS A 171 42.41 25.92 -1.06
N GLN A 172 41.37 26.73 -1.28
CA GLN A 172 41.48 28.11 -1.74
C GLN A 172 42.15 28.99 -0.70
N GLN A 173 41.72 28.90 0.57
CA GLN A 173 42.33 29.65 1.67
C GLN A 173 43.84 29.36 1.79
N LYS A 174 44.25 28.09 1.75
CA LYS A 174 45.69 27.71 1.75
C LYS A 174 46.45 28.20 0.51
N ARG A 175 45.79 28.42 -0.63
CA ARG A 175 46.43 29.00 -1.83
C ARG A 175 46.55 30.52 -1.72
N GLU A 176 45.58 31.19 -1.10
CA GLU A 176 45.63 32.63 -0.83
C GLU A 176 46.72 32.96 0.20
N GLU A 177 46.85 32.18 1.27
CA GLU A 177 47.95 32.32 2.24
C GLU A 177 49.32 32.17 1.55
N LYS A 178 49.48 31.18 0.68
CA LYS A 178 50.72 30.99 -0.10
C LYS A 178 50.98 32.12 -1.11
N ARG A 179 49.93 32.69 -1.72
CA ARG A 179 50.06 33.87 -2.60
C ARG A 179 50.36 35.16 -1.82
N GLY A 180 49.85 35.31 -0.60
CA GLY A 180 50.17 36.42 0.31
C GLY A 180 51.62 36.40 0.78
N VAL A 181 52.21 35.21 0.98
CA VAL A 181 53.63 35.08 1.38
C VAL A 181 54.59 35.43 0.23
N TYR A 182 54.24 35.19 -1.03
CA TYR A 182 55.03 35.66 -2.19
C TYR A 182 54.66 37.09 -2.65
N GLY A 183 53.52 37.64 -2.21
CA GLY A 183 53.07 39.01 -2.51
C GLY A 183 53.50 40.06 -1.48
N ASN A 184 53.97 39.67 -0.29
CA ASN A 184 54.42 40.59 0.76
C ASN A 184 55.93 40.91 0.68
N GLY A 185 56.44 41.06 -0.54
CA GLY A 185 57.86 41.33 -0.82
C GLY A 185 58.12 42.62 -1.61
N ASN A 186 57.14 43.51 -1.79
CA ASN A 186 57.42 44.78 -2.45
C ASN A 186 56.45 45.90 -2.04
N SER A 187 56.63 46.40 -0.81
CA SER A 187 56.30 47.79 -0.51
C SER A 187 57.28 48.69 -1.25
N ARG A 188 56.95 49.10 -2.48
CA ARG A 188 57.58 50.26 -3.11
C ARG A 188 56.50 51.14 -3.73
N SER A 189 56.19 52.18 -2.99
CA SER A 189 55.51 53.40 -3.39
C SER A 189 56.09 53.94 -4.70
N THR A 190 55.26 54.13 -5.72
CA THR A 190 55.48 55.20 -6.71
C THR A 190 54.13 55.76 -7.17
N SER A 191 53.84 56.95 -6.67
CA SER A 191 52.93 57.91 -7.26
C SER A 191 53.30 58.21 -8.72
N PHE A 192 52.36 58.15 -9.65
CA PHE A 192 52.29 59.14 -10.73
C PHE A 192 50.90 59.20 -11.36
N SER A 193 50.52 60.42 -11.70
CA SER A 193 49.21 60.85 -12.16
C SER A 193 49.08 60.70 -13.69
N ARG A 194 47.84 60.84 -14.19
CA ARG A 194 47.44 61.63 -15.39
C ARG A 194 46.95 60.89 -16.67
N GLN A 195 45.67 61.18 -16.97
CA GLN A 195 44.97 61.38 -18.26
C GLN A 195 44.67 60.16 -19.16
N LYS A 196 43.40 59.82 -19.47
CA LYS A 196 42.32 60.48 -20.27
C LYS A 196 42.45 60.21 -21.77
N PHE A 197 41.47 59.48 -22.33
CA PHE A 197 40.78 59.58 -23.65
C PHE A 197 40.34 58.18 -24.18
N GLY A 198 39.07 58.06 -24.60
CA GLY A 198 38.58 57.03 -25.55
C GLY A 198 38.08 57.71 -26.84
N PRO A 199 37.27 57.09 -27.73
CA PRO A 199 36.95 55.67 -27.97
C PRO A 199 37.09 55.29 -29.49
N PRO A 200 36.22 54.49 -30.17
CA PRO A 200 36.56 53.22 -30.85
C PRO A 200 36.44 53.24 -32.40
N SER A 201 36.76 52.14 -33.09
CA SER A 201 36.32 51.94 -34.48
C SER A 201 36.01 50.48 -34.82
N PHE A 202 35.04 50.36 -35.73
CA PHE A 202 34.16 49.26 -36.07
C PHE A 202 34.70 48.48 -37.30
N GLU A 203 33.88 47.55 -37.81
CA GLU A 203 33.95 46.86 -39.14
C GLU A 203 34.83 45.61 -39.24
N THR A 204 34.45 44.47 -39.84
CA THR A 204 33.19 43.79 -40.25
C THR A 204 33.66 42.47 -40.90
N GLU A 205 33.02 41.34 -40.58
CA GLU A 205 32.97 40.08 -41.38
C GLU A 205 32.36 40.41 -42.78
N PRO A 206 32.57 39.70 -43.93
CA PRO A 206 32.30 38.26 -44.03
C PRO A 206 32.87 37.36 -45.17
N LEU A 207 32.48 36.09 -45.07
CA LEU A 207 32.24 35.06 -46.11
C LEU A 207 33.41 34.29 -46.76
N GLN A 208 33.59 33.05 -46.28
CA GLN A 208 33.33 31.79 -46.99
C GLN A 208 33.72 31.70 -48.49
N GLU A 209 34.80 30.96 -48.82
CA GLU A 209 34.92 30.24 -50.10
C GLU A 209 35.80 28.96 -49.98
N LYS A 210 35.29 27.86 -50.56
CA LYS A 210 35.90 26.53 -50.82
C LYS A 210 36.06 26.43 -52.37
N PRO A 211 36.53 25.34 -53.01
CA PRO A 211 37.53 24.29 -52.72
C PRO A 211 38.42 23.96 -53.98
N ARG A 212 39.07 22.78 -53.99
CA ARG A 212 39.70 21.97 -55.09
C ARG A 212 41.23 21.96 -55.08
N TYR A 213 41.99 20.90 -55.40
CA TYR A 213 41.78 19.58 -56.06
C TYR A 213 42.98 18.68 -55.62
N ALA A 214 42.83 17.44 -55.15
CA ALA A 214 42.75 16.13 -55.83
C ALA A 214 44.09 15.47 -56.23
N ASP A 215 43.98 14.16 -56.51
CA ASP A 215 44.88 13.24 -57.23
C ASP A 215 45.84 12.42 -56.33
N ILE A 216 45.91 11.07 -56.32
CA ILE A 216 45.85 10.00 -57.36
C ILE A 216 45.52 8.64 -56.65
N LEU A 217 44.37 7.96 -56.90
CA LEU A 217 44.12 6.73 -57.73
C LEU A 217 44.48 5.34 -57.07
N PRO A 218 44.01 4.14 -57.55
CA PRO A 218 42.60 3.68 -57.63
C PRO A 218 42.37 2.13 -57.45
N ARG A 219 41.08 1.70 -57.51
CA ARG A 219 40.54 0.46 -58.17
C ARG A 219 40.83 -0.91 -57.49
N ASN A 220 39.94 -1.90 -57.31
CA ASN A 220 38.67 -2.42 -57.88
C ASN A 220 38.06 -3.31 -56.74
N GLY A 221 36.77 -3.48 -56.47
CA GLY A 221 35.65 -3.88 -57.33
C GLY A 221 35.28 -5.35 -57.08
N GLY A 222 34.13 -5.65 -56.45
CA GLY A 222 33.59 -7.02 -56.36
C GLY A 222 32.51 -7.23 -55.29
N SER A 223 31.24 -7.21 -55.72
CA SER A 223 30.02 -7.57 -54.96
C SER A 223 29.80 -9.09 -54.95
N TYR A 224 29.16 -9.67 -53.91
CA TYR A 224 28.00 -10.60 -53.96
C TYR A 224 27.87 -11.56 -52.75
N ARG A 225 26.65 -11.55 -52.17
CA ARG A 225 25.77 -12.64 -51.66
C ARG A 225 26.13 -13.53 -50.45
N ASP A 226 25.18 -13.51 -49.50
CA ASP A 226 24.44 -14.62 -48.85
C ASP A 226 25.13 -15.97 -48.59
N GLN A 227 25.17 -16.39 -47.30
CA GLN A 227 24.51 -17.59 -46.74
C GLN A 227 25.08 -17.97 -45.35
N SER A 228 24.21 -17.97 -44.33
CA SER A 228 24.25 -18.94 -43.22
C SER A 228 23.75 -20.31 -43.74
N PRO A 229 24.16 -21.51 -43.22
CA PRO A 229 24.05 -21.87 -41.79
C PRO A 229 25.01 -22.95 -41.21
N THR A 230 24.94 -23.12 -39.88
CA THR A 230 25.13 -24.35 -39.06
C THR A 230 26.46 -25.15 -39.03
N ARG A 231 27.00 -25.31 -37.82
CA ARG A 231 27.58 -26.52 -37.16
C ARG A 231 28.11 -26.05 -35.78
N GLY A 232 27.84 -26.64 -34.62
CA GLY A 232 27.59 -28.04 -34.28
C GLY A 232 28.85 -28.64 -33.62
N PHE A 233 28.74 -28.94 -32.32
CA PHE A 233 29.61 -29.76 -31.45
C PHE A 233 30.97 -29.22 -30.99
N ARG A 234 31.11 -28.99 -29.67
CA ARG A 234 31.53 -30.03 -28.71
C ARG A 234 31.12 -29.65 -27.29
#